data_AF-A0A2V4NJH0-F1
#
_entry.id   AF-A0A2V4NJH0-F1
#
_cell.length_a   1.000
_cell.length_b   1.000
_cell.length_c   1.000
_cell.angle_alpha   90.00
_cell.angle_beta   90.00
_cell.angle_gamma   90.00
#
_symmetry.space_group_name_H-M   'P 1'
#
loop_
_entity.id
_entity.type
_entity.pdbx_description
1 polymer ?
#
loop_
_entity_poly.entity_id
_entity_poly.type
_entity_poly.pdbx_seq_one_letter_code
_entity_poly.pdbx_strand_id
1 'polypeptide(L)'
;MSRAVTRSRLNSTTDQFMAEKINESDILERLNQTHTVRGFFITTVDVLTEAIDALMQRIFRKDNFAVKSVVEPLLHDTGPLGDLTVRLKLLFGLGVIPDEVFHDIEHLIKLRNQLNHDATEYQFTDPQILAPIKALNLVKKMGMLHLNVVEPDDDIDLSFYHLQLQRQQQVIKSGLSLAIIQICNALNKDSPF
;
A
#
# COMPACT_ATOMS: atom_id res chain seq x y z
N MET A 1 3.75 48.62 -44.82
CA MET A 1 2.83 48.32 -43.70
C MET A 1 3.43 47.15 -42.92
N SER A 2 4.42 47.33 -42.04
CA SER A 2 4.43 47.91 -40.68
C SER A 2 3.62 47.12 -39.64
N ARG A 3 4.35 46.40 -38.75
CA ARG A 3 4.15 46.17 -37.28
C ARG A 3 2.83 45.50 -36.82
N ALA A 4 2.70 44.76 -35.71
CA ALA A 4 3.55 44.24 -34.62
C ALA A 4 2.62 43.31 -33.77
N VAL A 5 3.08 42.17 -33.24
CA VAL A 5 3.41 41.94 -31.80
C VAL A 5 2.20 41.78 -30.84
N THR A 6 2.06 40.56 -30.31
CA THR A 6 1.76 40.20 -28.90
C THR A 6 0.34 40.22 -28.33
N ARG A 7 -0.10 39.02 -27.92
CA ARG A 7 -0.39 38.65 -26.50
C ARG A 7 -0.21 37.12 -26.37
N SER A 8 0.94 36.58 -25.97
CA SER A 8 1.51 36.47 -24.61
C SER A 8 0.58 35.76 -23.59
N ARG A 9 1.06 34.59 -23.14
CA ARG A 9 1.12 34.13 -21.72
C ARG A 9 -0.24 33.83 -21.07
N LEU A 10 -0.51 32.77 -20.31
CA LEU A 10 0.28 31.83 -19.53
C LEU A 10 -0.51 30.50 -19.45
N ASN A 11 0.07 29.36 -19.82
CA ASN A 11 -0.19 28.14 -19.06
C ASN A 11 1.01 27.96 -18.15
N SER A 12 0.99 28.76 -17.08
CA SER A 12 1.95 28.74 -15.99
C SER A 12 1.67 27.55 -15.09
N THR A 13 2.64 26.63 -15.00
CA THR A 13 3.26 26.26 -13.72
C THR A 13 2.33 25.85 -12.57
N THR A 14 1.18 25.23 -12.85
CA THR A 14 0.26 24.76 -11.79
C THR A 14 0.38 23.25 -11.54
N ASP A 15 1.14 22.52 -12.36
CA ASP A 15 1.43 21.09 -12.20
C ASP A 15 2.80 20.83 -11.54
N GLN A 16 3.16 21.62 -10.54
CA GLN A 16 4.34 21.36 -9.72
C GLN A 16 3.91 21.40 -8.25
N PHE A 17 3.95 20.25 -7.60
CA PHE A 17 3.67 19.99 -6.17
C PHE A 17 2.24 19.64 -5.74
N MET A 18 1.45 18.95 -6.57
CA MET A 18 0.49 18.00 -5.98
C MET A 18 1.28 16.79 -5.50
N ALA A 19 1.12 16.38 -4.23
CA ALA A 19 1.63 15.09 -3.79
C ALA A 19 0.95 14.02 -4.65
N GLU A 20 1.71 13.44 -5.58
CA GLU A 20 1.18 12.62 -6.66
C GLU A 20 0.41 11.46 -6.04
N LYS A 21 -0.87 11.36 -6.41
CA LYS A 21 -1.74 10.27 -5.96
C LYS A 21 -1.19 8.99 -6.57
N ILE A 22 -0.92 7.97 -5.75
CA ILE A 22 -0.42 6.70 -6.26
C ILE A 22 -1.50 6.06 -7.13
N ASN A 23 -1.10 5.63 -8.33
CA ASN A 23 -1.99 5.03 -9.30
C ASN A 23 -2.23 3.54 -9.01
N GLU A 24 -3.49 3.11 -9.06
CA GLU A 24 -3.90 1.72 -8.85
C GLU A 24 -3.21 0.74 -9.82
N SER A 25 -3.03 1.13 -11.09
CA SER A 25 -2.37 0.28 -12.09
C SER A 25 -0.92 -0.03 -11.70
N ASP A 26 -0.23 0.98 -11.19
CA ASP A 26 1.19 0.90 -10.87
C ASP A 26 1.39 0.07 -9.60
N ILE A 27 0.49 0.22 -8.62
CA ILE A 27 0.44 -0.65 -7.44
C ILE A 27 0.25 -2.10 -7.85
N LEU A 28 -0.74 -2.37 -8.70
CA LEU A 28 -1.05 -3.72 -9.14
C LEU A 28 0.12 -4.35 -9.90
N GLU A 29 0.76 -3.59 -10.79
CA GLU A 29 1.93 -4.04 -11.53
C GLU A 29 3.09 -4.40 -10.59
N ARG A 30 3.46 -3.50 -9.67
CA ARG A 30 4.53 -3.72 -8.69
C ARG A 30 4.27 -4.96 -7.85
N LEU A 31 3.05 -5.14 -7.33
CA LEU A 31 2.69 -6.31 -6.54
C LEU A 31 2.72 -7.60 -7.38
N ASN A 32 2.29 -7.54 -8.64
CA ASN A 32 2.30 -8.70 -9.54
C ASN A 32 3.70 -9.15 -9.94
N GLN A 33 4.66 -8.23 -10.07
CA GLN A 33 6.07 -8.54 -10.39
C GLN A 33 6.80 -9.31 -9.28
N THR A 34 6.25 -9.36 -8.06
CA THR A 34 6.88 -10.12 -6.96
C THR A 34 6.70 -11.63 -7.11
N HIS A 35 7.77 -12.40 -6.94
CA HIS A 35 7.75 -13.86 -7.12
C HIS A 35 7.70 -14.65 -5.81
N THR A 36 7.98 -14.01 -4.68
CA THR A 36 7.98 -14.65 -3.35
C THR A 36 7.03 -13.93 -2.42
N VAL A 37 6.51 -14.65 -1.42
CA VAL A 37 5.65 -14.07 -0.38
C VAL A 37 6.37 -12.93 0.35
N ARG A 38 7.65 -13.12 0.69
CA ARG A 38 8.48 -12.08 1.32
C ARG A 38 8.58 -10.83 0.44
N GLY A 39 8.91 -11.01 -0.84
CA GLY A 39 8.99 -9.91 -1.80
C GLY A 39 7.66 -9.16 -1.92
N PHE A 40 6.55 -9.90 -1.99
CA PHE A 40 5.21 -9.31 -2.01
C PHE A 40 4.93 -8.40 -0.81
N PHE A 41 5.22 -8.86 0.41
CA PHE A 41 4.97 -8.06 1.61
C PHE A 41 5.96 -6.90 1.80
N ILE A 42 7.20 -7.02 1.30
CA ILE A 42 8.12 -5.87 1.21
C ILE A 42 7.50 -4.80 0.31
N THR A 43 7.15 -5.16 -0.93
CA THR A 43 6.54 -4.22 -1.90
C THR A 43 5.23 -3.65 -1.39
N THR A 44 4.43 -4.45 -0.68
CA THR A 44 3.19 -3.98 -0.03
C THR A 44 3.47 -2.86 0.97
N VAL A 45 4.44 -3.04 1.88
CA VAL A 45 4.78 -2.02 2.88
C VAL A 45 5.41 -0.79 2.22
N ASP A 46 6.18 -0.96 1.15
CA ASP A 46 6.75 0.16 0.41
C ASP A 46 5.65 1.03 -0.22
N VAL A 47 4.67 0.40 -0.90
CA VAL A 47 3.49 1.09 -1.46
C VAL A 47 2.69 1.81 -0.39
N LEU A 48 2.45 1.15 0.76
CA LEU A 48 1.72 1.77 1.87
C LEU A 48 2.49 2.95 2.48
N THR A 49 3.83 2.86 2.54
CA THR A 49 4.70 3.95 2.99
C THR A 49 4.54 5.15 2.07
N GLU A 50 4.66 4.94 0.76
CA GLU A 50 4.45 6.02 -0.22
C GLU A 50 3.06 6.64 -0.10
N ALA A 51 2.01 5.83 0.13
CA ALA A 51 0.63 6.30 0.24
C ALA A 51 0.43 7.17 1.50
N ILE A 52 1.00 6.73 2.62
CA ILE A 52 1.01 7.47 3.90
C ILE A 52 1.78 8.78 3.73
N ASP A 53 2.93 8.75 3.04
CA ASP A 53 3.78 9.91 2.85
C ASP A 53 3.09 10.95 1.97
N ALA A 54 2.45 10.52 0.89
CA ALA A 54 1.63 11.38 0.06
C ALA A 54 0.48 12.01 0.86
N LEU A 55 -0.18 11.26 1.74
CA LEU A 55 -1.24 11.78 2.61
C LEU A 55 -0.70 12.79 3.63
N MET A 56 0.44 12.50 4.24
CA MET A 56 1.13 13.43 5.15
C MET A 56 1.47 14.74 4.45
N GLN A 57 2.02 14.69 3.22
CA GLN A 57 2.30 15.91 2.44
C GLN A 57 1.02 16.70 2.12
N ARG A 58 -0.11 16.02 1.84
CA ARG A 58 -1.40 16.67 1.59
C ARG A 58 -1.98 17.36 2.83
N ILE A 59 -1.77 16.82 4.02
CA ILE A 59 -2.27 17.38 5.29
C ILE A 59 -1.41 18.55 5.74
N PHE A 60 -0.09 18.40 5.72
CA PHE A 60 0.85 19.43 6.18
C PHE A 60 1.20 20.45 5.07
N ARG A 61 0.21 20.84 4.24
CA ARG A 61 0.34 21.64 3.00
C ARG A 61 1.47 22.68 3.06
N LYS A 62 2.29 22.70 2.02
CA LYS A 62 3.56 23.44 1.93
C LYS A 62 3.46 24.78 1.19
N ASP A 63 2.28 25.37 1.05
CA ASP A 63 2.08 26.56 0.19
C ASP A 63 2.76 27.83 0.74
N ASN A 64 3.14 27.82 2.02
CA ASN A 64 3.90 28.90 2.67
C ASN A 64 5.31 28.42 3.07
N PHE A 65 6.34 29.13 2.62
CA PHE A 65 7.75 28.84 2.91
C PHE A 65 8.04 28.77 4.42
N ALA A 66 7.39 29.61 5.24
CA ALA A 66 7.56 29.58 6.69
C ALA A 66 7.05 28.26 7.28
N VAL A 67 5.92 27.74 6.78
CA VAL A 67 5.38 26.43 7.21
C VAL A 67 6.32 25.31 6.76
N LYS A 68 6.82 25.37 5.52
CA LYS A 68 7.78 24.40 4.99
C LYS A 68 9.03 24.27 5.86
N SER A 69 9.59 25.38 6.35
CA SER A 69 10.79 25.37 7.22
C SER A 69 10.60 24.66 8.56
N VAL A 70 9.36 24.50 9.03
CA VAL A 70 9.06 23.77 10.28
C VAL A 70 8.63 22.34 10.00
N VAL A 71 7.85 22.12 8.93
CA VAL A 71 7.30 20.82 8.58
C VAL A 71 8.38 19.87 8.06
N GLU A 72 9.31 20.34 7.23
CA GLU A 72 10.33 19.46 6.63
C GLU A 72 11.25 18.79 7.65
N PRO A 73 11.78 19.50 8.67
CA PRO A 73 12.55 18.85 9.73
C PRO A 73 11.76 17.81 10.54
N LEU A 74 10.43 17.98 10.67
CA LEU A 74 9.59 17.03 11.41
C LEU A 74 9.41 15.73 10.62
N LEU A 75 9.19 15.84 9.31
CA LEU A 75 8.91 14.73 8.40
C LEU A 75 10.17 14.06 7.82
N HIS A 76 11.34 14.65 8.02
CA HIS A 76 12.61 14.05 7.64
C HIS A 76 12.80 12.70 8.36
N ASP A 77 13.55 11.76 7.77
CA ASP A 77 13.74 10.40 8.32
C ASP A 77 14.33 10.39 9.74
N THR A 78 15.12 11.41 10.08
CA THR A 78 15.70 11.61 11.41
C THR A 78 14.85 12.49 12.33
N GLY A 79 13.76 13.03 11.81
CA GLY A 79 12.79 13.83 12.54
C GLY A 79 11.83 12.97 13.37
N PRO A 80 11.07 13.59 14.29
CA PRO A 80 10.11 12.88 15.14
C PRO A 80 9.03 12.12 14.37
N LEU A 81 8.76 12.48 13.11
CA LEU A 81 7.79 11.82 12.23
C LEU A 81 8.48 11.08 11.06
N GLY A 82 9.76 10.73 11.17
CA GLY A 82 10.45 9.95 10.14
C GLY A 82 10.00 8.48 10.09
N ASP A 83 9.63 7.91 11.25
CA ASP A 83 9.19 6.52 11.32
C ASP A 83 7.78 6.32 10.73
N LEU A 84 7.64 5.30 9.87
CA LEU A 84 6.36 4.92 9.25
C LEU A 84 5.26 4.64 10.28
N THR A 85 5.58 3.90 11.34
CA THR A 85 4.60 3.53 12.36
C THR A 85 4.15 4.74 13.16
N VAL A 86 5.07 5.68 13.44
CA VAL A 86 4.74 6.96 14.09
C VAL A 86 3.83 7.80 13.20
N ARG A 87 4.12 7.93 11.90
CA ARG A 87 3.26 8.64 10.93
C ARG A 87 1.87 8.03 10.85
N LEU A 88 1.79 6.70 10.77
CA LEU A 88 0.52 5.97 10.77
C LEU A 88 -0.30 6.25 12.03
N LYS A 89 0.32 6.19 13.21
CA LYS A 89 -0.32 6.51 14.50
C LYS A 89 -0.79 7.95 14.58
N LEU A 90 -0.02 8.90 14.04
CA LEU A 90 -0.42 10.30 13.99
C LEU A 90 -1.67 10.49 13.13
N LEU A 91 -1.68 9.92 11.91
CA LEU A 91 -2.85 9.98 11.02
C LEU A 91 -4.10 9.39 11.69
N PHE A 92 -3.94 8.29 12.42
CA PHE A 92 -5.03 7.69 13.20
C PHE A 92 -5.48 8.60 14.35
N GLY A 93 -4.55 9.11 15.14
CA GLY A 93 -4.83 9.99 16.27
C GLY A 93 -5.49 11.33 15.88
N LEU A 94 -5.25 11.79 14.66
CA LEU A 94 -5.92 12.96 14.06
C LEU A 94 -7.29 12.64 13.45
N GLY A 95 -7.72 11.37 13.45
CA GLY A 95 -8.99 10.94 12.87
C GLY A 95 -9.03 10.93 11.34
N VAL A 96 -7.87 10.99 10.68
CA VAL A 96 -7.76 11.02 9.21
C VAL A 96 -8.04 9.64 8.61
N ILE A 97 -7.52 8.59 9.24
CA ILE A 97 -7.66 7.20 8.80
C ILE A 97 -8.64 6.43 9.69
N PRO A 98 -9.53 5.61 9.12
CA PRO A 98 -10.43 4.77 9.90
C PRO A 98 -9.67 3.72 10.74
N ASP A 99 -10.28 3.31 11.84
CA ASP A 99 -9.75 2.29 12.77
C ASP A 99 -9.35 0.99 12.07
N GLU A 100 -10.22 0.47 11.20
CA GLU A 100 -9.95 -0.78 10.49
C GLU A 100 -8.76 -0.68 9.53
N VAL A 101 -8.62 0.47 8.84
CA VAL A 101 -7.53 0.73 7.90
C VAL A 101 -6.20 0.84 8.65
N PHE A 102 -6.21 1.53 9.79
CA PHE A 102 -5.06 1.62 10.67
C PHE A 102 -4.58 0.22 11.11
N HIS A 103 -5.49 -0.61 11.64
CA HIS A 103 -5.15 -1.95 12.12
C HIS A 103 -4.69 -2.88 10.99
N ASP A 104 -5.31 -2.81 9.81
CA ASP A 104 -4.88 -3.63 8.67
C ASP A 104 -3.46 -3.27 8.21
N ILE A 105 -3.12 -1.98 8.12
CA ILE A 105 -1.77 -1.53 7.79
C ILE A 105 -0.76 -1.98 8.86
N GLU A 106 -1.11 -1.84 10.14
CA GLU A 106 -0.21 -2.25 11.23
C GLU A 106 0.06 -3.77 11.20
N HIS A 107 -0.96 -4.58 10.92
CA HIS A 107 -0.81 -6.01 10.74
C HIS A 107 0.09 -6.35 9.54
N LEU A 108 -0.06 -5.67 8.40
CA LEU A 108 0.79 -5.87 7.23
C LEU A 108 2.26 -5.53 7.50
N ILE A 109 2.52 -4.44 8.23
CA ILE A 109 3.88 -4.05 8.65
C ILE A 109 4.47 -5.11 9.58
N LYS A 110 3.71 -5.59 10.56
CA LYS A 110 4.13 -6.64 11.50
C LYS A 110 4.47 -7.94 10.76
N LEU A 111 3.60 -8.36 9.83
CA LEU A 111 3.81 -9.57 9.03
C LEU A 111 5.07 -9.46 8.15
N ARG A 112 5.26 -8.32 7.45
CA ARG A 112 6.48 -8.06 6.67
C ARG A 112 7.72 -8.17 7.56
N ASN A 113 7.69 -7.54 8.74
CA ASN A 113 8.83 -7.55 9.66
C ASN A 113 9.14 -8.98 10.13
N GLN A 114 8.13 -9.78 10.46
CA GLN A 114 8.31 -11.19 10.84
C GLN A 114 8.96 -11.99 9.69
N LEU A 115 8.42 -11.89 8.47
CA LEU A 115 8.96 -12.59 7.30
C LEU A 115 10.39 -12.18 6.95
N ASN A 116 10.79 -10.94 7.23
CA ASN A 116 12.16 -10.48 6.99
C ASN A 116 13.16 -11.03 8.01
N HIS A 117 12.73 -11.38 9.22
CA HIS A 117 13.58 -11.98 10.25
C HIS A 117 13.54 -13.52 10.26
N ASP A 118 12.63 -14.12 9.48
CA ASP A 118 12.56 -15.56 9.27
C ASP A 118 13.47 -15.99 8.11
N ALA A 119 14.08 -17.16 8.20
CA ALA A 119 14.85 -17.77 7.11
C ALA A 119 13.97 -18.64 6.19
N THR A 120 12.75 -18.97 6.62
CA THR A 120 11.83 -19.85 5.92
C THR A 120 11.27 -19.20 4.66
N GLU A 121 11.17 -19.98 3.58
CA GLU A 121 10.44 -19.60 2.38
C GLU A 121 9.01 -20.11 2.46
N TYR A 122 8.06 -19.20 2.31
CA TYR A 122 6.63 -19.47 2.40
C TYR A 122 5.95 -19.35 1.04
N GLN A 123 4.83 -20.05 0.91
CA GLN A 123 3.84 -19.94 -0.15
C GLN A 123 2.58 -19.24 0.37
N PHE A 124 1.80 -18.62 -0.52
CA PHE A 124 0.57 -17.92 -0.10
C PHE A 124 -0.50 -18.84 0.50
N THR A 125 -0.44 -20.13 0.15
CA THR A 125 -1.32 -21.18 0.66
C THR A 125 -0.93 -21.66 2.07
N ASP A 126 0.25 -21.30 2.57
CA ASP A 126 0.72 -21.76 3.87
C ASP A 126 -0.14 -21.17 5.00
N PRO A 127 -0.54 -21.95 6.01
CA PRO A 127 -1.39 -21.46 7.09
C PRO A 127 -0.82 -20.25 7.82
N GLN A 128 0.51 -20.18 7.94
CA GLN A 128 1.22 -19.06 8.60
C GLN A 128 1.08 -17.74 7.83
N ILE A 129 0.82 -17.79 6.52
CA ILE A 129 0.58 -16.63 5.67
C ILE A 129 -0.93 -16.36 5.56
N LEU A 130 -1.69 -17.43 5.34
CA LEU A 130 -3.13 -17.35 5.09
C LEU A 130 -3.92 -16.90 6.31
N ALA A 131 -3.55 -17.33 7.52
CA ALA A 131 -4.26 -16.95 8.74
C ALA A 131 -4.14 -15.43 9.04
N PRO A 132 -2.95 -14.81 9.01
CA PRO A 132 -2.82 -13.35 9.10
C PRO A 132 -3.61 -12.60 8.00
N ILE A 133 -3.56 -13.06 6.75
CA ILE A 133 -4.31 -12.43 5.65
C ILE A 133 -5.82 -12.47 5.91
N LYS A 134 -6.35 -13.63 6.35
CA LYS A 134 -7.77 -13.80 6.70
C LYS A 134 -8.19 -12.96 7.90
N ALA A 135 -7.25 -12.55 8.75
CA ALA A 135 -7.53 -11.72 9.91
C ALA A 135 -7.75 -10.23 9.55
N LEU A 136 -7.26 -9.77 8.39
CA LEU A 136 -7.45 -8.41 7.90
C LEU A 136 -8.94 -8.06 7.77
N ASN A 137 -9.32 -6.88 8.26
CA ASN A 137 -10.70 -6.40 8.23
C ASN A 137 -11.20 -6.27 6.79
N LEU A 138 -10.38 -5.75 5.91
CA LEU A 138 -10.75 -5.55 4.52
C LEU A 138 -10.96 -6.87 3.77
N VAL A 139 -10.12 -7.88 4.02
CA VAL A 139 -10.27 -9.23 3.43
C VAL A 139 -11.57 -9.88 3.89
N LYS A 140 -11.96 -9.71 5.17
CA LYS A 140 -13.26 -10.15 5.69
C LYS A 140 -14.42 -9.43 4.99
N LYS A 141 -14.32 -8.11 4.82
CA LYS A 141 -15.34 -7.29 4.15
C LYS A 141 -15.54 -7.67 2.67
N MET A 142 -14.45 -8.02 1.98
CA MET A 142 -14.49 -8.44 0.58
C MET A 142 -15.03 -9.86 0.39
N GLY A 143 -15.34 -10.61 1.46
CA GLY A 143 -15.86 -11.97 1.34
C GLY A 143 -14.82 -12.99 0.86
N MET A 144 -13.53 -12.65 0.96
CA MET A 144 -12.41 -13.49 0.52
C MET A 144 -12.12 -14.68 1.45
N LEU A 145 -13.02 -14.98 2.39
CA LEU A 145 -12.85 -16.05 3.38
C LEU A 145 -12.86 -17.47 2.77
N HIS A 146 -13.33 -17.63 1.53
CA HIS A 146 -13.39 -18.91 0.80
C HIS A 146 -12.06 -19.38 0.21
N LEU A 147 -10.93 -18.81 0.62
CA LEU A 147 -9.60 -19.33 0.32
C LEU A 147 -9.37 -20.63 1.12
N ASN A 148 -10.06 -21.70 0.72
CA ASN A 148 -9.84 -23.04 1.24
C ASN A 148 -8.83 -23.72 0.31
N VAL A 149 -7.72 -24.18 0.88
CA VAL A 149 -6.80 -25.06 0.18
C VAL A 149 -7.53 -26.38 0.02
N VAL A 150 -7.82 -26.75 -1.23
CA VAL A 150 -8.37 -28.07 -1.53
C VAL A 150 -7.26 -29.08 -1.28
N GLU A 151 -7.44 -29.93 -0.28
CA GLU A 151 -6.56 -31.09 -0.06
C GLU A 151 -6.76 -32.08 -1.22
N PRO A 152 -5.68 -32.68 -1.74
CA PRO A 152 -5.81 -33.63 -2.82
C PRO A 152 -6.51 -34.91 -2.31
N ASP A 153 -7.36 -35.49 -3.14
CA ASP A 153 -7.81 -36.87 -2.98
C ASP A 153 -6.63 -37.82 -3.27
N ASP A 154 -6.60 -39.00 -2.65
CA ASP A 154 -5.46 -39.93 -2.71
C ASP A 154 -5.12 -40.37 -4.15
N ASP A 155 -6.06 -40.20 -5.09
CA ASP A 155 -5.95 -40.58 -6.51
C ASP A 155 -5.56 -39.43 -7.46
N ILE A 156 -5.27 -38.21 -6.96
CA ILE A 156 -4.92 -37.07 -7.82
C ILE A 156 -3.45 -37.12 -8.26
N ASP A 157 -3.21 -37.09 -9.57
CA ASP A 157 -1.88 -36.98 -10.15
C ASP A 157 -1.16 -35.70 -9.65
N LEU A 158 0.06 -35.88 -9.13
CA LEU A 158 0.96 -34.85 -8.59
C LEU A 158 1.06 -33.61 -9.51
N SER A 159 1.02 -33.81 -10.82
CA SER A 159 1.08 -32.73 -11.82
C SER A 159 -0.15 -31.81 -11.75
N PHE A 160 -1.34 -32.39 -11.56
CA PHE A 160 -2.58 -31.64 -11.37
C PHE A 160 -2.62 -30.93 -10.02
N TYR A 161 -2.10 -31.58 -8.98
CA TYR A 161 -1.99 -30.97 -7.66
C TYR A 161 -1.10 -29.72 -7.68
N HIS A 162 0.08 -29.78 -8.32
CA HIS A 162 0.94 -28.61 -8.48
C HIS A 162 0.26 -27.46 -9.24
N LEU A 163 -0.44 -27.77 -10.33
CA LEU A 163 -1.19 -26.76 -11.09
C LEU A 163 -2.31 -26.13 -10.24
N GLN A 164 -3.00 -26.93 -9.44
CA GLN A 164 -4.05 -26.46 -8.54
C GLN A 164 -3.50 -25.55 -7.45
N LEU A 165 -2.39 -25.90 -6.81
CA LEU A 165 -1.71 -25.05 -5.83
C LEU A 165 -1.27 -23.72 -6.44
N GLN A 166 -0.68 -23.72 -7.63
CA GLN A 166 -0.28 -22.49 -8.32
C GLN A 166 -1.48 -21.57 -8.59
N ARG A 167 -2.62 -22.14 -9.03
CA ARG A 167 -3.86 -21.37 -9.22
C ARG A 167 -4.36 -20.76 -7.92
N GLN A 168 -4.36 -21.53 -6.83
CA GLN A 168 -4.78 -21.03 -5.52
C GLN A 168 -3.89 -19.89 -5.05
N GLN A 169 -2.56 -20.04 -5.16
CA GLN A 169 -1.63 -18.97 -4.82
C GLN A 169 -1.88 -17.70 -5.62
N GLN A 170 -2.12 -17.82 -6.94
CA GLN A 170 -2.42 -16.67 -7.78
C GLN A 170 -3.72 -15.98 -7.36
N VAL A 171 -4.77 -16.75 -7.03
CA VAL A 171 -6.05 -16.19 -6.55
C VAL A 171 -5.86 -15.44 -5.23
N ILE A 172 -5.13 -16.03 -4.27
CA ILE A 172 -4.81 -15.39 -2.98
C ILE A 172 -4.06 -14.09 -3.22
N LYS A 173 -2.98 -14.13 -4.02
CA LYS A 173 -2.16 -12.98 -4.37
C LYS A 173 -2.98 -11.87 -5.02
N SER A 174 -3.79 -12.19 -6.03
CA SER A 174 -4.62 -11.20 -6.73
C SER A 174 -5.66 -10.57 -5.81
N GLY A 175 -6.35 -11.35 -4.98
CA GLY A 175 -7.29 -10.81 -4.02
C GLY A 175 -6.62 -9.91 -2.97
N LEU A 176 -5.43 -10.30 -2.50
CA LEU A 176 -4.66 -9.49 -1.56
C LEU A 176 -4.18 -8.18 -2.20
N SER A 177 -3.75 -8.21 -3.47
CA SER A 177 -3.43 -6.99 -4.23
C SER A 177 -4.62 -6.04 -4.30
N LEU A 178 -5.82 -6.55 -4.56
CA LEU A 178 -7.05 -5.73 -4.56
C LEU A 178 -7.34 -5.13 -3.19
N ALA A 179 -7.15 -5.90 -2.11
CA ALA A 179 -7.29 -5.38 -0.76
C ALA A 179 -6.28 -4.24 -0.48
N ILE A 180 -5.02 -4.40 -0.87
CA ILE A 180 -4.00 -3.36 -0.70
C ILE A 180 -4.35 -2.10 -1.50
N ILE A 181 -4.85 -2.24 -2.73
CA ILE A 181 -5.32 -1.10 -3.53
C ILE A 181 -6.45 -0.34 -2.82
N GLN A 182 -7.42 -1.04 -2.24
CA GLN A 182 -8.50 -0.40 -1.48
C GLN A 182 -7.98 0.31 -0.22
N ILE A 183 -6.98 -0.23 0.48
CA ILE A 183 -6.29 0.47 1.58
C ILE A 183 -5.64 1.75 1.05
N CYS A 184 -4.90 1.67 -0.05
CA CYS A 184 -4.25 2.83 -0.66
C CYS A 184 -5.28 3.89 -1.09
N ASN A 185 -6.42 3.48 -1.65
CA ASN A 185 -7.51 4.38 -1.98
C ASN A 185 -8.11 5.08 -0.76
N ALA A 186 -8.20 4.38 0.38
CA ALA A 186 -8.61 5.01 1.63
C ALA A 186 -7.62 6.08 2.11
N LEU A 187 -6.33 5.94 1.77
CA LEU A 187 -5.27 6.92 2.05
C LEU A 187 -5.17 8.03 0.97
N ASN A 188 -5.72 7.80 -0.22
CA ASN A 188 -5.61 8.70 -1.38
C ASN A 188 -6.60 9.88 -1.38
N LYS A 189 -7.23 10.13 -0.23
CA LYS A 189 -8.19 11.20 -0.04
C LYS A 189 -7.49 12.56 -0.01
N ASP A 190 -8.24 13.59 -0.40
CA ASP A 190 -7.80 14.97 -0.22
C ASP A 190 -7.77 15.33 1.26
N SER A 191 -7.03 16.39 1.62
CA SER A 191 -6.90 16.84 3.01
C SER A 191 -8.29 16.93 3.67
N PRO A 192 -8.51 16.25 4.81
CA PRO A 192 -9.78 16.36 5.54
C PRO A 192 -9.93 17.71 6.27
N PHE A 193 -8.89 18.55 6.23
CA PHE A 193 -8.85 19.91 6.78
C PHE A 193 -8.67 20.95 5.67
#